data_AF-A0A7S0RGC4-F1
#
_entry.id   AF-A0A7S0RGC4-F1
#
_cell.length_a   1.000
_cell.length_b   1.000
_cell.length_c   1.000
_cell.angle_alpha   90.00
_cell.angle_beta   90.00
_cell.angle_gamma   90.00
#
_symmetry.space_group_name_H-M   'P 1'
#
loop_
_entity.id
_entity.type
_entity.pdbx_description
1 polymer ?
#
loop_
_entity_poly.entity_id
_entity_poly.type
_entity_poly.pdbx_seq_one_letter_code
_entity_poly.pdbx_strand_id
1 'polypeptide(L)'
;FAPSYDCNDNSLTHNPRMARTKKAGRALNVDKNNAKAQNQDYKRWLNSYPNCAAWAEQYDLPALLDANGGLVVLADFLPAFVAEGVLSDLAAIKDWNQTAANRDYAHNNIDHAFMSTRKGTALEAIIRAVSLVMPDSLHSFSAAKYTRDHHIVRHDDRAYTDVLMEDGSVVQCSRDIALIVYFTKDWRPEYGGLLIDHDAPGGGR
;
A
#
# COMPACT_ATOMS: atom_id res chain seq x y z
N PHE A 1 -16.52 22.81 29.29
CA PHE A 1 -15.37 22.47 30.14
C PHE A 1 -14.52 21.46 29.39
N ALA A 2 -13.53 21.97 28.67
CA ALA A 2 -12.55 21.20 27.91
C ALA A 2 -11.17 21.72 28.33
N PRO A 3 -10.17 20.86 28.56
CA PRO A 3 -8.83 21.35 28.86
C PRO A 3 -8.13 21.77 27.58
N SER A 4 -7.66 23.01 27.57
CA SER A 4 -6.66 23.53 26.63
C SER A 4 -5.33 22.84 26.89
N TYR A 5 -4.77 22.17 25.90
CA TYR A 5 -3.38 21.73 25.93
C TYR A 5 -2.50 22.82 25.30
N ASP A 6 -1.64 23.38 26.13
CA ASP A 6 -0.52 24.24 25.74
C ASP A 6 0.50 23.40 24.97
N CYS A 7 0.73 23.77 23.71
CA CYS A 7 1.82 23.25 22.90
C CYS A 7 3.02 24.19 23.07
N ASN A 8 3.91 23.86 24.00
CA ASN A 8 5.24 24.45 24.04
C ASN A 8 6.23 23.43 24.60
N ASP A 9 6.82 22.62 23.72
CA ASP A 9 8.19 22.20 23.93
C ASP A 9 8.92 22.13 22.59
N ASN A 10 10.02 22.86 22.56
CA ASN A 10 10.84 23.16 21.40
C ASN A 10 12.25 22.75 21.78
N SER A 11 12.52 21.45 21.82
CA SER A 11 13.87 20.92 21.68
C SER A 11 13.81 19.41 21.56
N LEU A 12 14.41 18.87 20.50
CA LEU A 12 15.34 17.73 20.50
C LEU A 12 15.50 17.24 19.07
N THR A 13 16.54 17.73 18.42
CA THR A 13 17.15 17.07 17.27
C THR A 13 17.73 15.74 17.75
N HIS A 14 16.92 14.68 17.70
CA HIS A 14 17.40 13.31 17.73
C HIS A 14 17.01 12.66 16.43
N ASN A 15 18.02 12.37 15.63
CA ASN A 15 17.91 11.60 14.40
C ASN A 15 18.17 10.14 14.80
N PRO A 16 17.14 9.32 15.10
CA PRO A 16 17.38 7.93 15.47
C PRO A 16 17.88 7.23 14.21
N ARG A 17 19.16 6.89 14.24
CA ARG A 17 19.83 6.00 13.29
C ARG A 17 18.97 4.74 13.20
N MET A 18 18.20 4.61 12.11
CA MET A 18 17.32 3.48 11.88
C MET A 18 18.10 2.20 12.14
N ALA A 19 17.61 1.37 13.06
CA ALA A 19 17.99 -0.02 13.09
C ALA A 19 17.45 -0.66 11.82
N ARG A 20 18.22 -0.55 10.72
CA ARG A 20 18.14 -1.50 9.63
C ARG A 20 18.30 -2.86 10.29
N THR A 21 17.21 -3.60 10.41
CA THR A 21 17.27 -5.03 10.65
C THR A 21 18.02 -5.61 9.46
N LYS A 22 19.35 -5.64 9.58
CA LYS A 22 20.22 -6.55 8.86
C LYS A 22 19.90 -7.95 9.36
N LYS A 23 18.66 -8.43 9.17
CA LYS A 23 18.53 -9.84 8.86
C LYS A 23 19.38 -9.99 7.61
N ALA A 24 20.31 -10.94 7.66
CA ALA A 24 21.02 -11.41 6.50
C ALA A 24 19.95 -11.82 5.48
N GLY A 25 19.48 -10.86 4.69
CA GLY A 25 19.01 -11.12 3.36
C GLY A 25 20.19 -11.86 2.78
N ARG A 26 20.03 -13.18 2.63
CA ARG A 26 20.75 -13.94 1.64
C ARG A 26 20.78 -12.99 0.45
N ALA A 27 21.94 -12.41 0.18
CA ALA A 27 22.11 -11.56 -0.97
C ALA A 27 21.65 -12.46 -2.10
N LEU A 28 20.42 -12.23 -2.57
CA LEU A 28 19.97 -12.86 -3.77
C LEU A 28 21.03 -12.39 -4.74
N ASN A 29 21.84 -13.33 -5.23
CA ASN A 29 22.48 -13.18 -6.51
C ASN A 29 21.32 -12.98 -7.46
N VAL A 30 20.79 -11.76 -7.50
CA VAL A 30 19.99 -11.22 -8.58
C VAL A 30 21.04 -11.12 -9.66
N ASP A 31 21.19 -12.24 -10.35
CA ASP A 31 22.25 -12.51 -11.28
C ASP A 31 22.44 -11.31 -12.20
N LYS A 32 23.71 -11.01 -12.50
CA LYS A 32 24.10 -10.12 -13.59
C LYS A 32 23.52 -10.54 -14.96
N ASN A 33 22.77 -11.64 -15.02
CA ASN A 33 21.91 -12.03 -16.13
C ASN A 33 20.71 -11.09 -16.34
N ASN A 34 20.39 -10.20 -15.39
CA ASN A 34 19.28 -9.24 -15.53
C ASN A 34 19.48 -8.17 -16.62
N ALA A 35 20.70 -7.98 -17.14
CA ALA A 35 20.93 -7.08 -18.27
C ALA A 35 20.36 -7.63 -19.60
N LYS A 36 20.12 -8.94 -19.72
CA LYS A 36 19.40 -9.53 -20.87
C LYS A 36 17.87 -9.50 -20.71
N ALA A 37 17.35 -9.05 -19.57
CA ALA A 37 15.91 -8.93 -19.30
C ALA A 37 15.29 -7.61 -19.83
N GLN A 38 16.06 -6.79 -20.56
CA GLN A 38 15.62 -5.49 -21.12
C GLN A 38 14.48 -5.54 -22.15
N ASN A 39 13.85 -6.70 -22.35
CA ASN A 39 12.64 -6.81 -23.14
C ASN A 39 11.64 -7.82 -22.54
N GLN A 40 11.66 -8.01 -21.22
CA GLN A 40 10.60 -8.74 -20.56
C GLN A 40 9.34 -7.87 -20.52
N ASP A 41 8.35 -8.29 -21.31
CA ASP A 41 6.99 -7.77 -21.22
C ASP A 41 6.45 -8.03 -19.81
N TYR A 42 6.32 -6.97 -19.01
CA TYR A 42 5.79 -7.07 -17.65
C TYR A 42 4.36 -7.64 -17.61
N LYS A 43 3.56 -7.44 -18.66
CA LYS A 43 2.21 -8.02 -18.75
C LYS A 43 2.32 -9.53 -18.85
N ARG A 44 3.24 -10.03 -19.67
CA ARG A 44 3.54 -11.47 -19.74
C ARG A 44 4.03 -12.01 -18.39
N TRP A 45 4.86 -11.26 -17.67
CA TRP A 45 5.32 -11.66 -16.34
C TRP A 45 4.16 -11.75 -15.35
N LEU A 46 3.34 -10.70 -15.22
CA LEU A 46 2.18 -10.67 -14.31
C LEU A 46 1.12 -11.73 -14.64
N ASN A 47 1.03 -12.14 -15.91
CA ASN A 47 0.13 -13.20 -16.37
C ASN A 47 0.72 -14.62 -16.23
N SER A 48 1.97 -14.76 -15.78
CA SER A 48 2.60 -16.05 -15.57
C SER A 48 2.45 -16.48 -14.11
N TYR A 49 1.49 -17.38 -13.84
CA TYR A 49 1.29 -17.95 -12.50
C TYR A 49 2.60 -18.48 -11.88
N PRO A 50 3.44 -19.28 -12.57
CA PRO A 50 4.70 -19.75 -11.99
C PRO A 50 5.64 -18.63 -11.55
N ASN A 51 5.74 -17.54 -12.32
CA ASN A 51 6.60 -16.42 -11.98
C ASN A 51 6.06 -15.64 -10.77
N CYS A 52 4.75 -15.34 -10.77
CA CYS A 52 4.12 -14.60 -9.68
C CYS A 52 4.09 -15.42 -8.39
N ALA A 53 3.80 -16.72 -8.46
CA ALA A 53 3.79 -17.61 -7.29
C ALA A 53 5.19 -17.73 -6.67
N ALA A 54 6.21 -18.01 -7.49
CA ALA A 54 7.59 -18.08 -7.01
C ALA A 54 8.07 -16.75 -6.41
N TRP A 55 7.59 -15.61 -6.93
CA TRP A 55 7.88 -14.31 -6.32
C TRP A 55 7.10 -14.08 -5.02
N ALA A 56 5.85 -14.53 -4.92
CA ALA A 56 5.02 -14.37 -3.73
C ALA A 56 5.53 -15.22 -2.54
N GLU A 57 6.11 -16.39 -2.79
CA GLU A 57 6.65 -17.31 -1.77
C GLU A 57 7.68 -16.69 -0.82
N GLN A 58 8.29 -15.56 -1.18
CA GLN A 58 9.24 -14.87 -0.32
C GLN A 58 8.59 -14.05 0.80
N TYR A 59 7.27 -13.88 0.78
CA TYR A 59 6.53 -13.05 1.72
C TYR A 59 5.58 -13.89 2.58
N ASP A 60 5.72 -13.75 3.90
CA ASP A 60 4.73 -14.18 4.89
C ASP A 60 4.24 -12.92 5.61
N LEU A 61 3.24 -12.25 5.05
CA LEU A 61 2.79 -10.94 5.54
C LEU A 61 2.28 -10.99 6.98
N PRO A 62 1.43 -11.96 7.41
CA PRO A 62 1.02 -12.06 8.81
C PRO A 62 2.21 -12.16 9.76
N ALA A 63 3.15 -13.07 9.50
CA ALA A 63 4.32 -13.23 10.38
C ALA A 63 5.21 -11.98 10.39
N LEU A 64 5.35 -11.29 9.24
CA LEU A 64 6.10 -10.04 9.15
C LEU A 64 5.44 -8.91 9.93
N LEU A 65 4.11 -8.79 9.88
CA LEU A 65 3.36 -7.78 10.63
C LEU A 65 3.48 -8.04 12.13
N ASP A 66 3.25 -9.28 12.57
CA ASP A 66 3.37 -9.68 13.99
C ASP A 66 4.76 -9.37 14.53
N ALA A 67 5.82 -9.69 13.76
CA ALA A 67 7.20 -9.46 14.16
C ALA A 67 7.60 -7.97 14.22
N ASN A 68 6.84 -7.07 13.56
CA ASN A 68 7.14 -5.63 13.49
C ASN A 68 6.09 -4.77 14.21
N GLY A 69 5.19 -5.37 14.99
CA GLY A 69 4.19 -4.63 15.76
C GLY A 69 3.06 -4.02 14.91
N GLY A 70 2.72 -4.65 13.79
CA GLY A 70 1.57 -4.30 12.95
C GLY A 70 1.86 -3.43 11.73
N LEU A 71 3.09 -2.95 11.55
CA LEU A 71 3.50 -2.20 10.35
C LEU A 71 4.82 -2.73 9.78
N VAL A 72 4.84 -3.04 8.48
CA VAL A 72 6.04 -3.46 7.75
C VAL A 72 6.18 -2.71 6.44
N VAL A 73 7.41 -2.29 6.14
CA VAL A 73 7.76 -1.69 4.84
C VAL A 73 8.56 -2.69 4.03
N LEU A 74 8.02 -3.08 2.87
CA LEU A 74 8.66 -4.01 1.95
C LEU A 74 9.26 -3.22 0.78
N ALA A 75 10.60 -3.16 0.73
CA ALA A 75 11.30 -2.62 -0.43
C ALA A 75 11.18 -3.61 -1.60
N ASP A 76 11.06 -3.07 -2.81
CA ASP A 76 11.05 -3.85 -4.06
C ASP A 76 10.01 -4.99 -4.06
N PHE A 77 8.80 -4.71 -3.55
CA PHE A 77 7.71 -5.69 -3.48
C PHE A 77 7.38 -6.34 -4.84
N LEU A 78 7.58 -5.61 -5.94
CA LEU A 78 7.54 -6.13 -7.30
C LEU A 78 8.91 -5.98 -7.97
N PRO A 79 9.26 -6.84 -8.95
CA PRO A 79 10.43 -6.62 -9.77
C PRO A 79 10.39 -5.23 -10.43
N ALA A 80 11.53 -4.53 -10.50
CA ALA A 80 11.59 -3.14 -10.97
C ALA A 80 10.92 -2.94 -12.35
N PHE A 81 11.18 -3.82 -13.33
CA PHE A 81 10.58 -3.72 -14.66
C PHE A 81 9.05 -3.91 -14.64
N VAL A 82 8.52 -4.69 -13.69
CA VAL A 82 7.09 -4.86 -13.49
C VAL A 82 6.48 -3.60 -12.89
N ALA A 83 7.12 -3.05 -11.86
CA ALA A 83 6.68 -1.82 -11.22
C ALA A 83 6.67 -0.62 -12.20
N GLU A 84 7.68 -0.51 -13.05
CA GLU A 84 7.76 0.52 -14.10
C GLU A 84 6.65 0.36 -15.14
N GLY A 85 6.41 -0.87 -15.63
CA GLY A 85 5.33 -1.15 -16.58
C GLY A 85 3.94 -0.84 -16.01
N VAL A 86 3.71 -1.24 -14.76
CA VAL A 86 2.47 -0.90 -14.03
C VAL A 86 2.31 0.62 -13.91
N LEU A 87 3.34 1.34 -13.47
CA LEU A 87 3.28 2.79 -13.32
C LEU A 87 2.95 3.46 -14.67
N SER A 88 3.52 2.98 -15.77
CA SER A 88 3.20 3.48 -17.11
C SER A 88 1.73 3.27 -17.47
N ASP A 89 1.16 2.09 -17.22
CA ASP A 89 -0.27 1.81 -17.47
C ASP A 89 -1.17 2.67 -16.57
N LEU A 90 -0.86 2.79 -15.28
CA LEU A 90 -1.63 3.63 -14.34
C LEU A 90 -1.62 5.10 -14.76
N ALA A 91 -0.46 5.61 -15.21
CA ALA A 91 -0.32 6.98 -15.70
C ALA A 91 -1.14 7.24 -16.98
N ALA A 92 -1.40 6.21 -17.80
CA ALA A 92 -2.18 6.30 -19.02
C ALA A 92 -3.70 6.26 -18.81
N ILE A 93 -4.18 5.97 -17.59
CA ILE A 93 -5.62 5.96 -17.27
C ILE A 93 -6.18 7.38 -17.41
N LYS A 94 -7.21 7.53 -18.24
CA LYS A 94 -7.92 8.80 -18.45
C LYS A 94 -9.10 8.97 -17.48
N ASP A 95 -9.81 7.88 -17.21
CA ASP A 95 -11.07 7.89 -16.48
C ASP A 95 -10.83 7.64 -14.99
N TRP A 96 -10.40 8.69 -14.30
CA TRP A 96 -10.28 8.71 -12.85
C TRP A 96 -11.57 9.24 -12.21
N ASN A 97 -12.04 8.59 -11.15
CA ASN A 97 -13.20 9.05 -10.39
C ASN A 97 -12.74 9.91 -9.22
N GLN A 98 -13.32 11.08 -9.05
CA GLN A 98 -13.09 11.84 -7.82
C GLN A 98 -13.72 11.09 -6.63
N THR A 99 -12.92 10.87 -5.59
CA THR A 99 -13.33 10.24 -4.34
C THR A 99 -13.04 11.23 -3.22
N ALA A 100 -14.09 11.83 -2.68
CA ALA A 100 -13.96 12.79 -1.62
C ALA A 100 -15.17 12.72 -0.68
N ALA A 101 -14.92 12.92 0.61
CA ALA A 101 -15.95 13.12 1.60
C ALA A 101 -15.45 14.10 2.65
N ASN A 102 -16.36 14.92 3.18
CA ASN A 102 -16.09 15.67 4.39
C ASN A 102 -16.32 14.76 5.60
N ARG A 103 -15.74 15.11 6.75
CA ARG A 103 -15.97 14.38 8.00
C ARG A 103 -17.46 14.35 8.36
N ASP A 104 -18.00 13.15 8.51
CA ASP A 104 -19.37 12.92 8.95
C ASP A 104 -19.45 11.67 9.82
N TYR A 105 -19.60 11.89 11.14
CA TYR A 105 -19.65 10.82 12.13
C TYR A 105 -20.91 9.94 12.02
N ALA A 106 -22.02 10.46 11.48
CA ALA A 106 -23.25 9.68 11.35
C ALA A 106 -23.11 8.56 10.31
N HIS A 107 -22.26 8.77 9.30
CA HIS A 107 -22.02 7.82 8.22
C HIS A 107 -20.61 7.19 8.26
N ASN A 108 -19.89 7.38 9.37
CA ASN A 108 -18.50 6.92 9.52
C ASN A 108 -17.58 7.41 8.39
N ASN A 109 -17.84 8.62 7.87
CA ASN A 109 -17.02 9.22 6.83
C ASN A 109 -15.86 9.97 7.44
N ILE A 110 -14.66 9.63 6.98
CA ILE A 110 -13.44 10.36 7.26
C ILE A 110 -13.22 11.42 6.18
N ASP A 111 -12.59 12.53 6.54
CA ASP A 111 -12.26 13.59 5.60
C ASP A 111 -11.17 13.13 4.63
N HIS A 112 -11.44 13.16 3.34
CA HIS A 112 -10.51 12.71 2.31
C HIS A 112 -10.81 13.33 0.96
N ALA A 113 -9.78 13.41 0.13
CA ALA A 113 -9.88 13.76 -1.28
C ALA A 113 -8.76 13.07 -2.06
N PHE A 114 -9.13 12.28 -3.08
CA PHE A 114 -8.20 11.69 -4.05
C PHE A 114 -8.93 11.29 -5.33
N MET A 115 -8.18 10.89 -6.35
CA MET A 115 -8.74 10.24 -7.53
C MET A 115 -8.63 8.72 -7.38
N SER A 116 -9.65 7.97 -7.76
CA SER A 116 -9.62 6.50 -7.68
C SER A 116 -10.15 5.81 -8.94
N THR A 117 -9.70 4.57 -9.14
CA THR A 117 -10.24 3.66 -10.14
C THR A 117 -10.13 2.22 -9.68
N ARG A 118 -11.13 1.41 -10.04
CA ARG A 118 -11.09 -0.06 -9.93
C ARG A 118 -10.93 -0.73 -11.29
N LYS A 119 -10.71 0.06 -12.34
CA LYS A 119 -10.57 -0.39 -13.73
C LYS A 119 -9.14 -0.18 -14.20
N GLY A 120 -8.65 -1.12 -15.00
CA GLY A 120 -7.34 -1.04 -15.63
C GLY A 120 -6.69 -2.41 -15.69
N THR A 121 -6.15 -2.78 -16.86
CA THR A 121 -5.55 -4.10 -17.08
C THR A 121 -4.36 -4.36 -16.17
N ALA A 122 -3.56 -3.33 -15.87
CA ALA A 122 -2.48 -3.43 -14.88
C ALA A 122 -3.01 -3.71 -13.47
N LEU A 123 -4.12 -3.10 -13.09
CA LEU A 123 -4.71 -3.28 -11.75
C LEU A 123 -5.17 -4.72 -11.55
N GLU A 124 -5.92 -5.27 -12.52
CA GLU A 124 -6.35 -6.67 -12.50
C GLU A 124 -5.17 -7.65 -12.40
N ALA A 125 -4.07 -7.34 -13.08
CA ALA A 125 -2.86 -8.16 -13.08
C ALA A 125 -2.11 -8.11 -11.73
N ILE A 126 -2.04 -6.93 -11.10
CA ILE A 126 -1.47 -6.77 -9.75
C ILE A 126 -2.32 -7.48 -8.71
N ILE A 127 -3.66 -7.36 -8.79
CA ILE A 127 -4.57 -8.04 -7.87
C ILE A 127 -4.28 -9.53 -7.86
N ARG A 128 -4.14 -10.16 -9.03
CA ARG A 128 -3.78 -11.58 -9.12
C ARG A 128 -2.44 -11.87 -8.42
N ALA A 129 -1.42 -11.06 -8.64
CA ALA A 129 -0.10 -11.26 -8.01
C ALA A 129 -0.17 -11.09 -6.48
N VAL A 130 -0.88 -10.07 -5.99
CA VAL A 130 -1.10 -9.81 -4.56
C VAL A 130 -1.92 -10.93 -3.92
N SER A 131 -2.94 -11.46 -4.60
CA SER A 131 -3.75 -12.57 -4.09
C SER A 131 -2.95 -13.84 -3.89
N LEU A 132 -1.80 -14.02 -4.56
CA LEU A 132 -0.91 -15.17 -4.30
C LEU A 132 -0.13 -15.03 -2.99
N VAL A 133 0.03 -13.81 -2.47
CA VAL A 133 0.70 -13.58 -1.18
C VAL A 133 -0.21 -13.98 -0.01
N MET A 134 -1.53 -13.87 -0.18
CA MET A 134 -2.53 -14.27 0.82
C MET A 134 -3.73 -14.94 0.13
N PRO A 135 -3.59 -16.21 -0.33
CA PRO A 135 -4.57 -16.88 -1.18
C PRO A 135 -5.93 -17.13 -0.51
N ASP A 136 -5.95 -17.21 0.82
CA ASP A 136 -7.15 -17.51 1.61
C ASP A 136 -7.88 -16.24 2.09
N SER A 137 -7.46 -15.05 1.63
CA SER A 137 -8.05 -13.77 2.02
C SER A 137 -9.00 -13.21 0.95
N LEU A 138 -10.02 -12.49 1.40
CA LEU A 138 -10.84 -11.65 0.52
C LEU A 138 -10.11 -10.36 0.20
N HIS A 139 -9.91 -10.08 -1.09
CA HIS A 139 -9.16 -8.92 -1.56
C HIS A 139 -10.10 -7.88 -2.15
N SER A 140 -9.92 -6.62 -1.75
CA SER A 140 -10.46 -5.47 -2.46
C SER A 140 -9.31 -4.54 -2.81
N PHE A 141 -9.21 -4.16 -4.08
CA PHE A 141 -8.09 -3.35 -4.54
C PHE A 141 -8.60 -2.20 -5.42
N SER A 142 -7.96 -1.06 -5.27
CA SER A 142 -8.19 0.11 -6.11
C SER A 142 -6.88 0.84 -6.30
N ALA A 143 -6.74 1.53 -7.43
CA ALA A 143 -5.66 2.49 -7.60
C ALA A 143 -6.15 3.86 -7.12
N ALA A 144 -5.31 4.53 -6.34
CA ALA A 144 -5.53 5.91 -5.91
C ALA A 144 -4.43 6.81 -6.47
N LYS A 145 -4.81 8.02 -6.90
CA LYS A 145 -3.92 9.07 -7.37
C LYS A 145 -4.13 10.33 -6.53
N TYR A 146 -3.06 10.74 -5.87
CA TYR A 146 -3.00 11.95 -5.07
C TYR A 146 -2.33 13.05 -5.89
N THR A 147 -2.93 14.23 -5.89
CA THR A 147 -2.36 15.45 -6.48
C THR A 147 -2.16 16.48 -5.38
N ARG A 148 -1.82 17.72 -5.74
CA ARG A 148 -1.83 18.84 -4.80
C ARG A 148 -3.21 18.90 -4.10
N ASP A 149 -3.19 19.12 -2.79
CA ASP A 149 -4.35 19.25 -1.89
C ASP A 149 -5.14 17.95 -1.61
N HIS A 150 -4.81 16.85 -2.28
CA HIS A 150 -5.36 15.53 -1.95
C HIS A 150 -4.78 15.00 -0.64
N HIS A 151 -5.61 14.34 0.15
CA HIS A 151 -5.26 13.82 1.46
C HIS A 151 -6.24 12.74 1.90
N ILE A 152 -5.86 12.05 2.98
CA ILE A 152 -6.75 11.25 3.79
C ILE A 152 -6.39 11.58 5.24
N VAL A 153 -7.36 12.03 6.05
CA VAL A 153 -7.06 12.36 7.45
C VAL A 153 -6.81 11.09 8.26
N ARG A 154 -6.27 11.24 9.47
CA ARG A 154 -6.09 10.14 10.42
C ARG A 154 -7.38 9.32 10.57
N HIS A 155 -7.26 8.01 10.41
CA HIS A 155 -8.36 7.05 10.53
C HIS A 155 -7.84 5.66 10.94
N ASP A 156 -8.78 4.77 11.26
CA ASP A 156 -8.54 3.33 11.49
C ASP A 156 -9.23 2.54 10.38
N ASP A 157 -8.45 1.73 9.66
CA ASP A 157 -8.92 0.89 8.56
C ASP A 157 -9.77 -0.31 9.01
N ARG A 158 -9.80 -0.60 10.32
CA ARG A 158 -10.61 -1.67 10.94
C ARG A 158 -12.10 -1.36 11.01
N ALA A 159 -12.54 -0.19 10.52
CA ALA A 159 -13.95 0.13 10.44
C ALA A 159 -14.74 -0.99 9.74
N TYR A 160 -15.77 -1.48 10.42
CA TYR A 160 -16.65 -2.50 9.86
C TYR A 160 -17.41 -1.95 8.65
N THR A 161 -17.55 -2.76 7.61
CA THR A 161 -18.37 -2.50 6.43
C THR A 161 -19.30 -3.68 6.19
N ASP A 162 -20.53 -3.37 5.83
CA ASP A 162 -21.48 -4.38 5.39
C ASP A 162 -21.18 -4.76 3.93
N VAL A 163 -20.99 -6.06 3.68
CA VAL A 163 -20.71 -6.62 2.35
C VAL A 163 -21.87 -7.51 1.94
N LEU A 164 -22.48 -7.21 0.80
CA LEU A 164 -23.49 -8.09 0.20
C LEU A 164 -22.79 -9.26 -0.51
N MET A 165 -23.02 -10.47 -0.01
CA MET A 165 -22.49 -11.71 -0.54
C MET A 165 -23.28 -12.17 -1.78
N GLU A 166 -22.74 -13.15 -2.52
CA GLU A 166 -23.37 -13.67 -3.73
C GLU A 166 -24.75 -14.32 -3.48
N ASP A 167 -24.97 -14.87 -2.28
CA ASP A 167 -26.25 -15.45 -1.87
C ASP A 167 -27.29 -14.40 -1.39
N GLY A 168 -26.94 -13.12 -1.45
CA GLY A 168 -27.76 -12.00 -1.01
C GLY A 168 -27.72 -11.73 0.50
N SER A 169 -26.95 -12.51 1.27
CA SER A 169 -26.72 -12.21 2.69
C SER A 169 -25.82 -10.97 2.85
N VAL A 170 -26.01 -10.24 3.95
CA VAL A 170 -25.13 -9.13 4.33
C VAL A 170 -24.23 -9.61 5.46
N VAL A 171 -22.92 -9.61 5.21
CA VAL A 171 -21.91 -9.98 6.20
C VAL A 171 -21.15 -8.73 6.60
N GLN A 172 -21.03 -8.51 7.90
CA GLN A 172 -20.20 -7.46 8.42
C GLN A 172 -18.73 -7.89 8.34
N CYS A 173 -17.94 -7.18 7.55
CA CYS A 173 -16.50 -7.44 7.36
C CYS A 173 -15.68 -6.30 7.96
N SER A 174 -14.49 -6.61 8.46
CA SER A 174 -13.44 -5.64 8.78
C SER A 174 -12.17 -6.02 8.03
N ARG A 175 -11.25 -5.07 7.82
CA ARG A 175 -9.98 -5.34 7.16
C ARG A 175 -8.97 -5.83 8.18
N ASP A 176 -8.47 -7.04 7.96
CA ASP A 176 -7.39 -7.60 8.79
C ASP A 176 -6.04 -6.98 8.44
N ILE A 177 -5.77 -6.79 7.14
CA ILE A 177 -4.51 -6.25 6.60
C ILE A 177 -4.82 -5.21 5.53
N ALA A 178 -4.18 -4.04 5.64
CA ALA A 178 -4.12 -3.04 4.58
C ALA A 178 -2.77 -3.14 3.85
N LEU A 179 -2.80 -3.41 2.54
CA LEU A 179 -1.60 -3.41 1.69
C LEU A 179 -1.60 -2.17 0.79
N ILE A 180 -0.58 -1.33 0.94
CA ILE A 180 -0.37 -0.14 0.12
C ILE A 180 0.86 -0.36 -0.76
N VAL A 181 0.66 -0.36 -2.07
CA VAL A 181 1.76 -0.50 -3.05
C VAL A 181 1.99 0.85 -3.71
N TYR A 182 3.15 1.46 -3.42
CA TYR A 182 3.51 2.76 -3.97
C TYR A 182 4.07 2.64 -5.39
N PHE A 183 3.37 3.25 -6.35
CA PHE A 183 3.86 3.48 -7.71
C PHE A 183 4.15 4.97 -7.89
N THR A 184 5.29 5.43 -7.38
CA THR A 184 5.73 6.82 -7.51
C THR A 184 7.22 6.86 -7.78
N LYS A 185 7.59 7.50 -8.88
CA LYS A 185 8.99 7.63 -9.27
C LYS A 185 9.60 8.89 -8.66
N ASP A 186 10.86 8.79 -8.24
CA ASP A 186 11.66 9.92 -7.77
C ASP A 186 10.98 10.73 -6.64
N TRP A 187 10.22 10.05 -5.78
CA TRP A 187 9.53 10.66 -4.65
C TRP A 187 10.55 11.28 -3.68
N ARG A 188 10.14 12.40 -3.06
CA ARG A 188 10.94 13.11 -2.07
C ARG A 188 10.07 13.56 -0.90
N PRO A 189 10.61 13.64 0.34
CA PRO A 189 9.86 14.07 1.53
C PRO A 189 9.12 15.40 1.37
N GLU A 190 9.71 16.37 0.68
CA GLU A 190 9.10 17.67 0.43
C GLU A 190 7.82 17.63 -0.43
N TYR A 191 7.55 16.52 -1.12
CA TYR A 191 6.31 16.35 -1.90
C TYR A 191 5.12 15.89 -1.05
N GLY A 192 5.33 15.51 0.21
CA GLY A 192 4.29 14.96 1.09
C GLY A 192 3.83 13.56 0.66
N GLY A 193 2.59 13.19 1.00
CA GLY A 193 2.01 11.89 0.63
C GLY A 193 2.58 10.69 1.42
N LEU A 194 3.18 10.95 2.58
CA LEU A 194 3.66 9.92 3.50
C LEU A 194 2.48 9.22 4.19
N LEU A 195 2.60 7.91 4.37
CA LEU A 195 1.85 7.21 5.40
C LEU A 195 2.44 7.59 6.76
N ILE A 196 1.58 7.93 7.70
CA ILE A 196 1.98 8.26 9.07
C ILE A 196 1.31 7.27 10.00
N ASP A 197 2.12 6.46 10.68
CA ASP A 197 1.63 5.62 11.78
C ASP A 197 1.54 6.46 13.06
N HIS A 198 0.30 6.68 13.50
CA HIS A 198 0.00 7.47 14.68
C HIS A 198 0.09 6.68 16.00
N ASP A 199 0.13 5.35 15.93
CA ASP A 199 0.19 4.48 17.10
C ASP A 199 1.61 3.95 17.35
N ALA A 200 2.54 4.22 16.42
CA ALA A 200 3.97 3.96 16.59
C ALA A 200 4.55 4.69 17.83
N PRO A 201 5.24 3.97 18.74
CA PRO A 201 5.92 4.58 19.87
C PRO A 201 6.93 5.64 19.42
N GLY A 202 6.74 6.89 19.87
CA GLY A 202 7.61 8.02 19.52
C GLY A 202 7.10 8.94 18.41
N GLY A 203 5.89 8.72 17.88
CA GLY A 203 5.21 9.67 17.01
C GLY A 203 5.96 9.93 15.70
N GLY A 204 5.83 9.00 14.76
CA GLY A 204 6.32 9.14 13.39
C GLY A 204 7.31 8.06 13.00
N ARG A 205 6.85 7.13 12.17
CA ARG A 205 7.69 6.47 11.16
C ARG A 205 7.09 6.72 9.80
#